data_AF-A0A1G1F292-F1
#
_entry.id   AF-A0A1G1F292-F1
#
_cell.length_a   1.000
_cell.length_b   1.000
_cell.length_c   1.000
_cell.angle_alpha   90.00
_cell.angle_beta   90.00
_cell.angle_gamma   90.00
#
_symmetry.space_group_name_H-M   'P 1'
#
loop_
_entity.id
_entity.type
_entity.pdbx_description
1 polymer ?
#
loop_
_entity_poly.entity_id
_entity_poly.type
_entity_poly.pdbx_seq_one_letter_code
_entity_poly.pdbx_strand_id
1 'polypeptide(L)'
;MSRVFFFLILILLHLSIAYAGPALVTDNDNRHNLSMYSSSSIKATNEKQICIFCHTPHNSSSDAPLWNHLITTETNYTHYWTATLNAYSSAASAPEIDGYSRVCLSCHDGTVALGAVKSRITTYGEGTTKIQMNFVSGVVDASGKLIGGTGYVGTDLSGDHPISFEYNSALAAADGFLTVPQSGGYLGDSDVKLYPTGADLSKYGVQCTSCHDPHDDSKNSDIPFWRKATYEEVCDVCHTI
;
A
#
# COMPACT_ATOMS: atom_id res chain seq x y z
N MET A 1 -22.52 31.82 52.40
CA MET A 1 -22.56 30.55 51.64
C MET A 1 -23.08 30.82 50.23
N SER A 2 -22.22 31.28 49.32
CA SER A 2 -22.54 31.44 47.88
C SER A 2 -21.28 32.03 47.25
N ARG A 3 -20.84 31.51 46.10
CA ARG A 3 -19.70 31.92 45.25
C ARG A 3 -18.42 31.07 45.26
N VAL A 4 -18.14 30.26 46.28
CA VAL A 4 -16.94 29.37 46.26
C VAL A 4 -17.22 28.02 45.57
N PHE A 5 -18.49 27.61 45.47
CA PHE A 5 -18.87 26.32 44.88
C PHE A 5 -18.96 26.29 43.35
N PHE A 6 -18.93 27.45 42.67
CA PHE A 6 -19.15 27.52 41.22
C PHE A 6 -17.86 27.38 40.39
N PHE A 7 -16.69 27.56 41.02
CA PHE A 7 -15.39 27.41 40.33
C PHE A 7 -14.83 25.99 40.36
N LEU A 8 -15.35 25.10 41.21
CA LEU A 8 -14.90 23.71 41.32
C LEU A 8 -15.57 22.76 40.33
N ILE A 9 -16.64 23.17 39.64
CA ILE A 9 -17.37 22.33 38.66
C ILE A 9 -16.89 22.61 37.22
N LEU A 10 -16.19 23.72 36.97
CA LEU A 10 -15.70 24.10 35.63
C LEU A 10 -14.32 23.54 35.26
N ILE A 11 -13.66 22.79 36.16
CA ILE A 11 -12.33 22.20 35.91
C ILE A 11 -12.39 20.70 35.53
N LEU A 12 -13.57 20.07 35.64
CA LEU A 12 -13.75 18.63 35.38
C LEU A 12 -14.32 18.28 34.00
N LEU A 13 -14.40 19.25 33.08
CA LEU A 13 -14.69 18.98 31.66
C LEU A 13 -13.42 19.11 30.81
N HIS A 14 -12.33 18.48 31.25
CA HIS A 14 -11.26 18.10 30.32
C HIS A 14 -11.79 16.92 29.52
N LEU A 15 -12.48 17.26 28.43
CA LEU A 15 -12.77 16.35 27.34
C LEU A 15 -11.43 15.69 26.99
N SER A 16 -11.28 14.41 27.35
CA SER A 16 -10.22 13.57 26.83
C SER A 16 -10.50 13.44 25.34
N ILE A 17 -10.03 14.41 24.56
CA ILE A 17 -9.83 14.21 23.14
C ILE A 17 -8.77 13.12 23.11
N ALA A 18 -9.22 11.88 22.91
CA ALA A 18 -8.35 10.81 22.48
C ALA A 18 -7.82 11.28 21.12
N TYR A 19 -6.66 11.95 21.15
CA TYR A 19 -5.83 12.05 19.97
C TYR A 19 -5.52 10.60 19.61
N ALA A 20 -6.16 10.10 18.56
CA ALA A 20 -5.63 8.95 17.85
C ALA A 20 -4.21 9.38 17.47
N GLY A 21 -3.23 8.76 18.12
CA GLY A 21 -1.83 8.91 17.71
C GLY A 21 -1.68 8.45 16.26
N PRO A 22 -0.52 8.67 15.64
CA PRO A 22 -0.31 8.14 14.31
C PRO A 22 -0.55 6.63 14.31
N ALA A 23 -1.43 6.15 13.43
CA ALA A 23 -1.76 4.74 13.28
C ALA A 23 -0.55 3.99 12.73
N LEU A 24 0.35 3.57 13.62
CA LEU A 24 1.51 2.80 13.28
C LEU A 24 1.06 1.40 12.85
N VAL A 25 1.86 0.72 12.02
CA VAL A 25 1.58 -0.67 11.62
C VAL A 25 1.36 -1.62 12.83
N THR A 26 1.88 -1.26 14.01
CA THR A 26 1.73 -2.02 15.26
C THR A 26 0.37 -1.88 15.93
N ASP A 27 -0.44 -0.90 15.54
CA ASP A 27 -1.74 -0.65 16.16
C ASP A 27 -2.76 -1.70 15.71
N ASN A 28 -3.68 -2.09 16.61
CA ASN A 28 -4.63 -3.16 16.34
C ASN A 28 -5.70 -2.77 15.32
N ASP A 29 -5.91 -1.50 15.07
CA ASP A 29 -6.80 -0.96 14.05
C ASP A 29 -6.11 -0.65 12.72
N ASN A 30 -4.78 -0.77 12.65
CA ASN A 30 -4.05 -0.62 11.40
C ASN A 30 -4.47 -1.72 10.41
N ARG A 31 -4.78 -1.32 9.17
CA ARG A 31 -5.32 -2.23 8.15
C ARG A 31 -4.33 -3.32 7.70
N HIS A 32 -3.03 -3.10 7.86
CA HIS A 32 -1.98 -4.09 7.58
C HIS A 32 -1.56 -4.89 8.82
N ASN A 33 -2.14 -4.61 9.99
CA ASN A 33 -2.04 -5.53 11.11
C ASN A 33 -2.94 -6.74 10.84
N LEU A 34 -2.36 -7.78 10.25
CA LEU A 34 -3.02 -9.06 9.96
C LEU A 34 -2.84 -10.09 11.08
N SER A 35 -2.21 -9.72 12.20
CA SER A 35 -2.05 -10.62 13.35
C SER A 35 -3.39 -10.92 14.04
N MET A 36 -3.42 -11.96 14.86
CA MET A 36 -4.62 -12.34 15.64
C MET A 36 -5.13 -11.23 16.58
N TYR A 37 -4.28 -10.23 16.90
CA TYR A 37 -4.62 -9.09 17.75
C TYR A 37 -5.36 -7.98 17.02
N SER A 38 -5.41 -8.02 15.69
CA SER A 38 -6.14 -7.05 14.88
C SER A 38 -7.61 -6.95 15.29
N SER A 39 -8.12 -5.73 15.25
CA SER A 39 -9.54 -5.40 15.42
C SER A 39 -10.35 -5.65 14.14
N SER A 40 -9.68 -5.79 12.98
CA SER A 40 -10.30 -6.15 11.71
C SER A 40 -10.80 -7.61 11.69
N SER A 41 -11.78 -7.89 10.83
CA SER A 41 -12.20 -9.26 10.51
C SER A 41 -11.17 -10.02 9.68
N ILE A 42 -10.40 -9.29 8.84
CA ILE A 42 -9.32 -9.84 8.02
C ILE A 42 -8.07 -9.95 8.91
N LYS A 43 -7.89 -11.11 9.52
CA LYS A 43 -6.76 -11.39 10.40
C LYS A 43 -6.44 -12.88 10.49
N ALA A 44 -5.26 -13.19 10.97
CA ALA A 44 -4.85 -14.55 11.27
C ALA A 44 -5.59 -15.13 12.46
N THR A 45 -5.79 -16.45 12.45
CA THR A 45 -6.45 -17.17 13.54
C THR A 45 -5.54 -17.33 14.76
N ASN A 46 -4.21 -17.40 14.56
CA ASN A 46 -3.25 -17.72 15.62
C ASN A 46 -1.87 -17.02 15.53
N GLU A 47 -1.56 -16.33 14.43
CA GLU A 47 -0.26 -15.67 14.27
C GLU A 47 -0.22 -14.35 15.04
N LYS A 48 0.85 -14.16 15.81
CA LYS A 48 1.02 -13.03 16.74
C LYS A 48 1.92 -11.95 16.18
N GLN A 49 2.83 -12.30 15.27
CA GLN A 49 3.77 -11.37 14.68
C GLN A 49 3.05 -10.52 13.63
N ILE A 50 3.20 -9.21 13.75
CA ILE A 50 2.56 -8.25 12.83
C ILE A 50 3.38 -8.16 11.55
N CYS A 51 4.71 -8.05 11.65
CA CYS A 51 5.56 -7.85 10.48
C CYS A 51 5.75 -9.10 9.63
N ILE A 52 5.39 -10.30 10.11
CA ILE A 52 5.68 -11.56 9.39
C ILE A 52 4.98 -11.63 8.03
N PHE A 53 3.85 -10.96 7.85
CA PHE A 53 3.12 -10.94 6.58
C PHE A 53 3.93 -10.24 5.48
N CYS A 54 4.80 -9.30 5.84
CA CYS A 54 5.59 -8.50 4.90
C CYS A 54 7.09 -8.82 4.97
N HIS A 55 7.63 -9.05 6.18
CA HIS A 55 9.06 -9.12 6.44
C HIS A 55 9.47 -10.40 7.19
N THR A 56 10.66 -10.90 6.87
CA THR A 56 11.32 -11.99 7.61
C THR A 56 12.82 -11.72 7.73
N PRO A 57 13.45 -11.91 8.89
CA PRO A 57 14.89 -11.71 9.04
C PRO A 57 15.71 -12.74 8.26
N HIS A 58 15.15 -13.92 7.96
CA HIS A 58 15.81 -14.99 7.22
C HIS A 58 14.91 -15.54 6.12
N ASN A 59 15.53 -15.99 5.02
CA ASN A 59 14.83 -16.55 3.86
C ASN A 59 13.86 -15.57 3.19
N SER A 60 14.17 -14.27 3.25
CA SER A 60 13.44 -13.23 2.52
C SER A 60 13.71 -13.33 1.02
N SER A 61 12.81 -12.76 0.21
CA SER A 61 13.14 -12.45 -1.19
C SER A 61 13.81 -11.09 -1.30
N SER A 62 14.33 -10.80 -2.50
CA SER A 62 14.91 -9.51 -2.87
C SER A 62 13.90 -8.58 -3.54
N ASP A 63 12.60 -8.92 -3.55
CA ASP A 63 11.56 -8.09 -4.19
C ASP A 63 11.32 -6.78 -3.43
N ALA A 64 11.49 -6.80 -2.11
CA ALA A 64 11.51 -5.63 -1.23
C ALA A 64 12.39 -5.93 0.01
N PRO A 65 12.77 -4.92 0.82
CA PRO A 65 13.62 -5.15 2.00
C PRO A 65 13.03 -6.23 2.92
N LEU A 66 13.79 -7.31 3.12
CA LEU A 66 13.40 -8.45 3.96
C LEU A 66 12.06 -9.10 3.56
N TRP A 67 11.63 -8.98 2.30
CA TRP A 67 10.29 -9.38 1.89
C TRP A 67 9.96 -10.86 2.14
N ASN A 68 8.77 -11.12 2.70
CA ASN A 68 8.34 -12.45 3.13
C ASN A 68 7.09 -12.94 2.41
N HIS A 69 6.18 -12.07 1.96
CA HIS A 69 4.99 -12.54 1.25
C HIS A 69 5.36 -13.20 -0.08
N LEU A 70 4.59 -14.19 -0.53
CA LEU A 70 4.77 -14.71 -1.88
C LEU A 70 4.37 -13.66 -2.92
N ILE A 71 5.11 -13.61 -4.01
CA ILE A 71 4.84 -12.70 -5.11
C ILE A 71 3.84 -13.34 -6.07
N THR A 72 2.90 -12.53 -6.54
CA THR A 72 1.94 -12.91 -7.59
C THR A 72 2.67 -13.35 -8.85
N THR A 73 2.12 -14.36 -9.52
CA THR A 73 2.56 -14.77 -10.87
C THR A 73 1.67 -14.20 -11.96
N GLU A 74 0.68 -13.37 -11.60
CA GLU A 74 -0.17 -12.69 -12.56
C GLU A 74 0.64 -11.66 -13.33
N THR A 75 0.42 -11.62 -14.64
CA THR A 75 1.06 -10.68 -15.56
C THR A 75 0.05 -9.89 -16.38
N ASN A 76 -1.23 -10.28 -16.35
CA ASN A 76 -2.30 -9.67 -17.12
C ASN A 76 -3.05 -8.66 -16.25
N TYR A 77 -2.53 -7.43 -16.23
CA TYR A 77 -3.20 -6.29 -15.61
C TYR A 77 -3.79 -5.38 -16.69
N THR A 78 -4.99 -4.87 -16.44
CA THR A 78 -5.58 -3.82 -17.27
C THR A 78 -5.17 -2.47 -16.70
N HIS A 79 -4.25 -1.76 -17.34
CA HIS A 79 -3.83 -0.44 -16.88
C HIS A 79 -4.80 0.67 -17.30
N TYR A 80 -4.83 1.76 -16.54
CA TYR A 80 -5.48 3.01 -16.95
C TYR A 80 -4.89 3.54 -18.24
N TRP A 81 -5.70 3.72 -19.28
CA TRP A 81 -5.24 4.35 -20.51
C TRP A 81 -6.29 5.28 -21.10
N THR A 82 -5.82 6.41 -21.62
CA THR A 82 -6.63 7.37 -22.38
C THR A 82 -5.80 7.96 -23.52
N ALA A 83 -6.47 8.57 -24.50
CA ALA A 83 -5.80 9.21 -25.64
C ALA A 83 -4.91 10.41 -25.23
N THR A 84 -5.08 10.94 -24.02
CA THR A 84 -4.29 12.06 -23.46
C THR A 84 -3.19 11.59 -22.51
N LEU A 85 -3.00 10.28 -22.32
CA LEU A 85 -1.94 9.75 -21.46
C LEU A 85 -0.60 9.73 -22.21
N ASN A 86 0.42 10.36 -21.63
CA ASN A 86 1.76 10.41 -22.22
C ASN A 86 2.69 9.27 -21.73
N ALA A 87 2.34 8.57 -20.64
CA ALA A 87 3.17 7.54 -20.03
C ALA A 87 3.52 6.37 -20.96
N TYR A 88 2.62 6.05 -21.90
CA TYR A 88 2.81 5.03 -22.93
C TYR A 88 1.78 5.24 -24.06
N SER A 89 2.10 4.77 -25.27
CA SER A 89 1.41 5.17 -26.49
C SER A 89 0.04 4.51 -26.72
N SER A 90 -0.26 3.41 -26.05
CA SER A 90 -1.52 2.67 -26.17
C SER A 90 -1.76 1.78 -24.93
N ALA A 91 -2.99 1.34 -24.70
CA ALA A 91 -3.29 0.37 -23.64
C ALA A 91 -2.44 -0.92 -23.77
N ALA A 92 -2.17 -1.36 -25.00
CA ALA A 92 -1.37 -2.56 -25.28
C ALA A 92 0.14 -2.36 -25.04
N SER A 93 0.61 -1.12 -24.92
CA SER A 93 2.00 -0.79 -24.62
C SER A 93 2.22 -0.43 -23.16
N ALA A 94 1.22 -0.65 -22.30
CA ALA A 94 1.40 -0.50 -20.85
C ALA A 94 2.55 -1.40 -20.37
N PRO A 95 3.39 -0.91 -19.45
CA PRO A 95 4.49 -1.71 -18.90
C PRO A 95 3.95 -2.85 -18.04
N GLU A 96 4.76 -3.89 -17.85
CA GLU A 96 4.44 -4.92 -16.84
C GLU A 96 4.43 -4.31 -15.44
N ILE A 97 3.54 -4.81 -14.58
CA ILE A 97 3.54 -4.48 -13.16
C ILE A 97 4.81 -5.02 -12.51
N ASP A 98 5.52 -4.13 -11.81
CA ASP A 98 6.86 -4.39 -11.31
C ASP A 98 7.10 -3.79 -9.92
N GLY A 99 8.35 -3.89 -9.46
CA GLY A 99 8.86 -3.17 -8.30
C GLY A 99 7.97 -3.32 -7.06
N TYR A 100 7.74 -2.20 -6.39
CA TYR A 100 6.93 -2.18 -5.17
C TYR A 100 5.44 -2.34 -5.44
N SER A 101 4.95 -1.95 -6.62
CA SER A 101 3.53 -2.18 -6.95
C SER A 101 3.22 -3.67 -7.05
N ARG A 102 4.13 -4.48 -7.62
CA ARG A 102 3.99 -5.93 -7.69
C ARG A 102 3.93 -6.59 -6.31
N VAL A 103 4.71 -6.10 -5.33
CA VAL A 103 4.65 -6.67 -3.97
C VAL A 103 3.35 -6.30 -3.26
N CYS A 104 2.83 -5.08 -3.47
CA CYS A 104 1.50 -4.69 -2.99
C CYS A 104 0.42 -5.57 -3.63
N LEU A 105 0.41 -5.66 -4.95
CA LEU A 105 -0.56 -6.45 -5.69
C LEU A 105 -0.49 -7.93 -5.36
N SER A 106 0.66 -8.46 -4.93
CA SER A 106 0.71 -9.83 -4.41
C SER A 106 -0.21 -10.10 -3.22
N CYS A 107 -0.65 -9.09 -2.48
CA CYS A 107 -1.73 -9.22 -1.50
C CYS A 107 -3.09 -8.81 -2.10
N HIS A 108 -3.10 -7.73 -2.88
CA HIS A 108 -4.31 -6.98 -3.26
C HIS A 108 -4.96 -7.44 -4.58
N ASP A 109 -4.28 -8.23 -5.42
CA ASP A 109 -4.80 -8.74 -6.69
C ASP A 109 -5.69 -9.99 -6.52
N GLY A 110 -5.67 -10.59 -5.32
CA GLY A 110 -6.43 -11.80 -4.96
C GLY A 110 -5.89 -13.11 -5.51
N THR A 111 -4.69 -13.12 -6.07
CA THR A 111 -4.08 -14.31 -6.68
C THR A 111 -3.33 -15.15 -5.64
N VAL A 112 -2.76 -14.52 -4.63
CA VAL A 112 -2.00 -15.14 -3.53
C VAL A 112 -2.77 -14.98 -2.21
N ALA A 113 -2.74 -16.02 -1.38
CA ALA A 113 -3.39 -15.97 -0.07
C ALA A 113 -2.61 -15.07 0.89
N LEU A 114 -3.29 -14.22 1.68
CA LEU A 114 -2.67 -13.23 2.58
C LEU A 114 -1.67 -13.83 3.58
N GLY A 115 -1.89 -15.08 3.99
CA GLY A 115 -1.02 -15.79 4.92
C GLY A 115 0.14 -16.55 4.26
N ALA A 116 0.30 -16.45 2.94
CA ALA A 116 1.30 -17.18 2.17
C ALA A 116 2.66 -16.46 2.26
N VAL A 117 3.46 -16.82 3.27
CA VAL A 117 4.74 -16.18 3.55
C VAL A 117 5.91 -17.16 3.49
N LYS A 118 7.01 -16.80 2.82
CA LYS A 118 8.20 -17.63 2.57
C LYS A 118 8.76 -18.30 3.82
N SER A 119 8.74 -17.62 4.96
CA SER A 119 9.24 -18.14 6.24
C SER A 119 8.38 -19.22 6.90
N ARG A 120 7.21 -19.53 6.33
CA ARG A 120 6.27 -20.57 6.81
C ARG A 120 6.01 -21.68 5.78
N ILE A 121 6.36 -21.42 4.52
CA ILE A 121 6.17 -22.35 3.42
C ILE A 121 7.23 -23.44 3.46
N THR A 122 6.83 -24.66 3.78
CA THR A 122 7.71 -25.84 3.79
C THR A 122 7.67 -26.63 2.47
N THR A 123 6.77 -26.29 1.54
CA THR A 123 6.66 -26.92 0.21
C THR A 123 5.91 -25.99 -0.75
N TYR A 124 6.43 -25.79 -1.97
CA TYR A 124 5.74 -25.01 -3.02
C TYR A 124 4.62 -25.86 -3.65
N GLY A 125 3.35 -25.48 -3.48
CA GLY A 125 2.18 -26.15 -4.08
C GLY A 125 0.91 -26.10 -3.21
N GLU A 126 -0.28 -26.31 -3.80
CA GLU A 126 -1.56 -26.40 -3.07
C GLU A 126 -1.53 -27.49 -1.98
N GLY A 127 -1.15 -27.10 -0.77
CA GLY A 127 -0.79 -28.02 0.33
C GLY A 127 0.19 -27.38 1.32
N THR A 128 0.71 -26.20 0.99
CA THR A 128 1.58 -25.40 1.84
C THR A 128 0.95 -25.00 3.18
N THR A 129 1.70 -25.18 4.26
CA THR A 129 1.44 -24.53 5.56
C THR A 129 1.57 -23.02 5.40
N LYS A 130 0.44 -22.34 5.19
CA LYS A 130 0.32 -20.87 5.25
C LYS A 130 -0.14 -20.45 6.64
N ILE A 131 0.05 -19.18 6.99
CA ILE A 131 -0.61 -18.60 8.15
C ILE A 131 -2.12 -18.67 7.87
N GLN A 132 -2.87 -19.29 8.77
CA GLN A 132 -4.31 -19.44 8.58
C GLN A 132 -5.01 -18.11 8.82
N MET A 133 -5.73 -17.62 7.81
CA MET A 133 -6.55 -16.41 7.87
C MET A 133 -8.01 -16.77 8.18
N ASN A 134 -8.73 -15.82 8.79
CA ASN A 134 -10.17 -15.94 8.96
C ASN A 134 -10.87 -15.93 7.59
N PHE A 135 -11.87 -16.80 7.43
CA PHE A 135 -12.85 -16.68 6.35
C PHE A 135 -13.73 -15.45 6.62
N VAL A 136 -13.89 -14.60 5.62
CA VAL A 136 -14.77 -13.43 5.68
C VAL A 136 -15.63 -13.44 4.43
N SER A 137 -16.92 -13.76 4.58
CA SER A 137 -17.83 -13.95 3.44
C SER A 137 -17.78 -12.75 2.48
N GLY A 138 -17.48 -13.02 1.20
CA GLY A 138 -17.38 -12.00 0.15
C GLY A 138 -16.11 -11.15 0.15
N VAL A 139 -15.16 -11.42 1.06
CA VAL A 139 -13.93 -10.62 1.21
C VAL A 139 -12.68 -11.51 1.23
N VAL A 140 -12.66 -12.54 2.09
CA VAL A 140 -11.59 -13.53 2.18
C VAL A 140 -12.17 -14.92 2.01
N ASP A 141 -11.71 -15.66 1.00
CA ASP A 141 -12.20 -17.01 0.72
C ASP A 141 -11.61 -18.06 1.70
N ALA A 142 -12.03 -19.31 1.57
CA ALA A 142 -11.52 -20.41 2.40
C ALA A 142 -10.04 -20.72 2.17
N SER A 143 -9.47 -20.27 1.05
CA SER A 143 -8.06 -20.42 0.74
C SER A 143 -7.20 -19.29 1.34
N GLY A 144 -7.82 -18.25 1.90
CA GLY A 144 -7.17 -17.09 2.50
C GLY A 144 -6.83 -15.99 1.50
N LYS A 145 -7.38 -16.04 0.28
CA LYS A 145 -7.22 -15.02 -0.76
C LYS A 145 -8.26 -13.91 -0.60
N LEU A 146 -7.88 -12.69 -0.95
CA LEU A 146 -8.85 -11.61 -1.13
C LEU A 146 -9.69 -11.86 -2.38
N ILE A 147 -11.00 -11.69 -2.25
CA ILE A 147 -11.99 -11.85 -3.34
C ILE A 147 -12.96 -10.66 -3.43
N GLY A 148 -12.76 -9.65 -2.58
CA GLY A 148 -13.60 -8.46 -2.49
C GLY A 148 -13.27 -7.60 -1.27
N GLY A 149 -14.07 -6.56 -1.03
CA GLY A 149 -13.85 -5.57 0.04
C GLY A 149 -12.87 -4.46 -0.37
N THR A 150 -12.70 -3.46 0.51
CA THR A 150 -11.91 -2.24 0.22
C THR A 150 -10.42 -2.49 0.02
N GLY A 151 -9.91 -3.64 0.46
CA GLY A 151 -8.53 -4.06 0.23
C GLY A 151 -8.35 -4.88 -1.04
N TYR A 152 -9.41 -5.25 -1.76
CA TYR A 152 -9.27 -5.98 -3.02
C TYR A 152 -9.18 -4.99 -4.18
N VAL A 153 -8.02 -4.95 -4.83
CA VAL A 153 -7.77 -4.16 -6.04
C VAL A 153 -8.05 -5.01 -7.28
N GLY A 154 -7.63 -6.27 -7.26
CA GLY A 154 -7.74 -7.16 -8.42
C GLY A 154 -6.71 -6.84 -9.50
N THR A 155 -7.01 -7.24 -10.73
CA THR A 155 -6.13 -7.08 -11.90
C THR A 155 -6.61 -6.01 -12.88
N ASP A 156 -7.77 -5.40 -12.62
CA ASP A 156 -8.28 -4.28 -13.38
C ASP A 156 -7.91 -2.96 -12.68
N LEU A 157 -6.82 -2.35 -13.14
CA LEU A 157 -6.29 -1.07 -12.67
C LEU A 157 -6.74 0.10 -13.56
N SER A 158 -7.75 -0.12 -14.41
CA SER A 158 -8.21 0.91 -15.35
C SER A 158 -8.90 2.09 -14.69
N GLY A 159 -9.29 1.96 -13.41
CA GLY A 159 -9.81 3.04 -12.58
C GLY A 159 -8.74 3.75 -11.73
N ASP A 160 -7.50 3.27 -11.73
CA ASP A 160 -6.44 3.74 -10.85
C ASP A 160 -5.43 4.65 -11.57
N HIS A 161 -4.59 5.34 -10.80
CA HIS A 161 -3.48 6.09 -11.37
C HIS A 161 -2.47 5.14 -12.03
N PRO A 162 -1.93 5.45 -13.23
CA PRO A 162 -0.89 4.64 -13.85
C PRO A 162 0.31 4.41 -12.92
N ILE A 163 0.81 3.18 -12.92
CA ILE A 163 1.99 2.72 -12.17
C ILE A 163 2.93 1.92 -13.07
N SER A 164 4.15 1.67 -12.60
CA SER A 164 5.17 0.86 -13.27
C SER A 164 5.67 1.40 -14.62
N PHE A 165 5.35 2.67 -14.95
CA PHE A 165 5.90 3.35 -16.11
C PHE A 165 7.12 4.19 -15.73
N GLU A 166 8.07 4.31 -16.66
CA GLU A 166 9.24 5.17 -16.47
C GLU A 166 8.84 6.64 -16.47
N TYR A 167 9.11 7.33 -15.36
CA TYR A 167 8.93 8.77 -15.22
C TYR A 167 10.30 9.44 -15.25
N ASN A 168 10.65 9.98 -16.41
CA ASN A 168 11.91 10.69 -16.66
C ASN A 168 11.67 12.12 -17.18
N SER A 169 12.74 12.87 -17.38
CA SER A 169 12.68 14.26 -17.86
C SER A 169 12.11 14.39 -19.28
N ALA A 170 12.26 13.37 -20.13
CA ALA A 170 11.68 13.38 -21.47
C ALA A 170 10.16 13.22 -21.42
N LEU A 171 9.64 12.34 -20.57
CA LEU A 171 8.21 12.22 -20.31
C LEU A 171 7.67 13.54 -19.73
N ALA A 172 8.36 14.10 -18.72
CA ALA A 172 7.94 15.35 -18.11
C ALA A 172 7.82 16.50 -19.12
N ALA A 173 8.79 16.60 -20.03
CA ALA A 173 8.78 17.58 -21.10
C ALA A 173 7.70 17.31 -22.16
N ALA A 174 7.39 16.05 -22.45
CA ALA A 174 6.36 15.67 -23.41
C ALA A 174 4.95 15.92 -22.88
N ASP A 175 4.73 15.70 -21.58
CA ASP A 175 3.47 15.99 -20.90
C ASP A 175 3.25 17.50 -20.71
N GLY A 176 4.29 18.21 -20.26
CA GLY A 176 4.28 19.66 -20.07
C GLY A 176 3.71 20.15 -18.73
N PHE A 177 3.06 19.27 -17.95
CA PHE A 177 2.54 19.60 -16.62
C PHE A 177 3.09 18.67 -15.53
N LEU A 178 4.20 18.00 -15.80
CA LEU A 178 4.87 17.10 -14.88
C LEU A 178 6.12 17.74 -14.25
N THR A 179 6.26 17.57 -12.95
CA THR A 179 7.49 17.94 -12.22
C THR A 179 8.68 17.17 -12.78
N VAL A 180 9.75 17.87 -13.16
CA VAL A 180 10.94 17.21 -13.71
C VAL A 180 11.67 16.43 -12.61
N PRO A 181 11.85 15.11 -12.74
CA PRO A 181 12.52 14.31 -11.72
C PRO A 181 14.02 14.63 -11.65
N GLN A 182 14.54 14.65 -10.43
CA GLN A 182 15.96 14.80 -10.11
C GLN A 182 16.62 13.43 -9.87
N SER A 183 17.92 13.45 -9.56
CA SER A 183 18.70 12.24 -9.28
C SER A 183 18.02 11.34 -8.24
N GLY A 184 17.96 10.04 -8.53
CA GLY A 184 17.38 9.04 -7.62
C GLY A 184 15.86 9.11 -7.49
N GLY A 185 15.15 9.69 -8.47
CA GLY A 185 13.68 9.74 -8.48
C GLY A 185 13.07 10.80 -7.56
N TYR A 186 13.87 11.75 -7.10
CA TYR A 186 13.42 12.83 -6.22
C TYR A 186 12.63 13.90 -6.98
N LEU A 187 11.47 14.29 -6.46
CA LEU A 187 10.56 15.27 -7.08
C LEU A 187 10.49 16.60 -6.31
N GLY A 188 11.44 16.86 -5.41
CA GLY A 188 11.36 18.04 -4.53
C GLY A 188 10.59 17.79 -3.23
N ASP A 189 10.07 16.58 -3.02
CA ASP A 189 9.37 16.16 -1.81
C ASP A 189 10.06 14.93 -1.17
N SER A 190 10.14 14.91 0.17
CA SER A 190 10.81 13.83 0.90
C SER A 190 9.99 12.55 1.00
N ASP A 191 8.66 12.68 0.95
CA ASP A 191 7.73 11.59 1.19
C ASP A 191 7.28 10.97 -0.13
N VAL A 192 6.83 11.81 -1.07
CA VAL A 192 6.37 11.40 -2.40
C VAL A 192 7.54 11.44 -3.37
N LYS A 193 7.89 10.26 -3.90
CA LYS A 193 9.02 10.10 -4.83
C LYS A 193 8.81 8.93 -5.77
N LEU A 194 9.64 8.88 -6.79
CA LEU A 194 9.70 7.77 -7.73
C LEU A 194 10.57 6.64 -7.18
N TYR A 195 10.30 5.43 -7.63
CA TYR A 195 11.01 4.21 -7.22
C TYR A 195 11.49 3.44 -8.44
N PRO A 196 12.49 2.54 -8.28
CA PRO A 196 13.01 1.75 -9.39
C PRO A 196 11.90 1.03 -10.16
N THR A 197 11.99 1.05 -11.50
CA THR A 197 11.02 0.42 -12.41
C THR A 197 11.72 -0.15 -13.63
N GLY A 198 11.13 -1.16 -14.27
CA GLY A 198 11.69 -1.98 -15.32
C GLY A 198 12.81 -2.90 -14.81
N ALA A 199 13.40 -3.63 -15.77
CA ALA A 199 14.58 -4.44 -15.51
C ALA A 199 15.86 -3.60 -15.28
N ASP A 200 15.85 -2.33 -15.67
CA ASP A 200 16.95 -1.39 -15.51
C ASP A 200 16.79 -0.60 -14.22
N LEU A 201 17.56 -0.95 -13.19
CA LEU A 201 17.51 -0.32 -11.87
C LEU A 201 17.96 1.15 -11.86
N SER A 202 18.44 1.70 -12.98
CA SER A 202 18.70 3.14 -13.14
C SER A 202 17.45 3.95 -13.47
N LYS A 203 16.36 3.28 -13.86
CA LYS A 203 15.08 3.91 -14.21
C LYS A 203 14.16 4.00 -12.99
N TYR A 204 13.42 5.10 -12.92
CA TYR A 204 12.48 5.37 -11.84
C TYR A 204 11.09 5.63 -12.42
N GLY A 205 10.07 5.23 -11.68
CA GLY A 205 8.67 5.33 -12.08
C GLY A 205 7.75 5.51 -10.89
N VAL A 206 6.48 5.77 -11.21
CA VAL A 206 5.42 5.81 -10.21
C VAL A 206 5.13 4.39 -9.75
N GLN A 207 5.15 4.16 -8.44
CA GLN A 207 4.79 2.89 -7.81
C GLN A 207 3.68 3.13 -6.79
N CYS A 208 2.97 2.09 -6.33
CA CYS A 208 1.99 2.25 -5.25
C CYS A 208 2.60 2.96 -4.03
N THR A 209 3.88 2.69 -3.73
CA THR A 209 4.59 3.34 -2.62
C THR A 209 4.93 4.81 -2.83
N SER A 210 4.78 5.35 -4.04
CA SER A 210 4.91 6.79 -4.30
C SER A 210 3.84 7.58 -3.56
N CYS A 211 2.63 7.03 -3.44
CA CYS A 211 1.49 7.70 -2.82
C CYS A 211 1.09 7.08 -1.47
N HIS A 212 1.37 5.78 -1.28
CA HIS A 212 1.06 5.04 -0.06
C HIS A 212 2.32 4.67 0.75
N ASP A 213 2.27 4.81 2.07
CA ASP A 213 3.24 4.29 3.02
C ASP A 213 2.66 3.14 3.83
N PRO A 214 3.00 1.87 3.52
CA PRO A 214 2.41 0.72 4.19
C PRO A 214 2.71 0.66 5.71
N HIS A 215 3.59 1.52 6.23
CA HIS A 215 3.94 1.59 7.65
C HIS A 215 3.22 2.69 8.43
N ASP A 216 2.60 3.65 7.75
CA ASP A 216 1.99 4.85 8.38
C ASP A 216 0.61 5.12 7.79
N ASP A 217 -0.44 4.80 8.56
CA ASP A 217 -1.85 5.06 8.21
C ASP A 217 -2.39 6.31 8.92
N SER A 218 -1.52 7.24 9.32
CA SER A 218 -1.90 8.39 10.16
C SER A 218 -2.23 9.67 9.43
N LYS A 219 -1.80 9.80 8.18
CA LYS A 219 -1.81 11.10 7.50
C LYS A 219 -3.19 11.46 6.96
N ASN A 220 -3.96 10.48 6.51
CA ASN A 220 -5.27 10.70 5.90
C ASN A 220 -6.27 9.63 6.39
N SER A 221 -7.49 10.06 6.76
CA SER A 221 -8.52 9.16 7.27
C SER A 221 -9.33 8.44 6.19
N ASP A 222 -9.37 9.03 4.99
CA ASP A 222 -10.25 8.64 3.90
C ASP A 222 -9.55 7.69 2.93
N ILE A 223 -8.24 7.89 2.73
CA ILE A 223 -7.37 7.11 1.86
C ILE A 223 -6.32 6.40 2.72
N PRO A 224 -6.37 5.06 2.82
CA PRO A 224 -5.43 4.30 3.62
C PRO A 224 -3.98 4.57 3.23
N PHE A 225 -3.11 4.68 4.23
CA PHE A 225 -1.66 4.77 4.07
C PHE A 225 -1.20 5.97 3.26
N TRP A 226 -2.01 7.00 3.08
CA TRP A 226 -1.64 8.13 2.21
C TRP A 226 -0.40 8.87 2.74
N ARG A 227 0.48 9.34 1.86
CA ARG A 227 1.71 10.03 2.28
C ARG A 227 1.49 11.47 2.75
N LYS A 228 0.36 12.10 2.38
CA LYS A 228 0.02 13.49 2.73
C LYS A 228 -1.32 13.59 3.46
N ALA A 229 -1.67 14.78 3.92
CA ALA A 229 -2.90 14.99 4.68
C ALA A 229 -4.14 14.96 3.79
N THR A 230 -4.00 15.43 2.55
CA THR A 230 -5.07 15.51 1.54
C THR A 230 -4.71 14.73 0.29
N TYR A 231 -5.72 14.39 -0.51
CA TYR A 231 -5.52 13.71 -1.79
C TYR A 231 -4.67 14.57 -2.73
N GLU A 232 -4.99 15.86 -2.81
CA GLU A 232 -4.38 16.84 -3.73
C GLU A 232 -2.89 17.03 -3.47
N GLU A 233 -2.47 17.05 -2.19
CA GLU A 233 -1.06 17.28 -1.83
C GLU A 233 -0.09 16.23 -2.39
N VAL A 234 -0.53 14.98 -2.64
CA VAL A 234 0.33 13.98 -3.31
C VAL A 234 0.37 14.24 -4.81
N CYS A 235 -0.78 14.59 -5.40
CA CYS A 235 -0.89 14.89 -6.83
C CYS A 235 -0.01 16.08 -7.22
N ASP A 236 -0.01 17.14 -6.40
CA ASP A 236 0.73 18.39 -6.63
C ASP A 236 2.26 18.21 -6.59
N VAL A 237 2.77 17.09 -6.07
CA VAL A 237 4.21 16.77 -6.14
C VAL A 237 4.60 16.40 -7.57
N CYS A 238 3.74 15.67 -8.27
CA CYS A 238 4.01 15.16 -9.62
C CYS A 238 3.45 16.07 -10.71
N HIS A 239 2.29 16.69 -10.45
CA HIS A 239 1.54 17.48 -11.42
C HIS A 239 1.58 18.96 -11.05
N THR A 240 2.05 19.79 -11.97
CA THR A 240 2.02 21.24 -11.87
C THR A 240 0.69 21.73 -12.45
N ILE A 241 -0.37 21.62 -11.65
CA ILE A 241 -1.74 22.03 -12.00
C ILE A 241 -1.94 23.53 -11.79
#